data_AF-A0A832ILD8-F1
#
_entry.id   AF-A0A832ILD8-F1
#
_cell.length_a   1.000
_cell.length_b   1.000
_cell.length_c   1.000
_cell.angle_alpha   90.00
_cell.angle_beta   90.00
_cell.angle_gamma   90.00
#
_symmetry.space_group_name_H-M   'P 1'
#
loop_
_entity.id
_entity.type
_entity.pdbx_description
1 polymer ?
#
loop_
_entity_poly.entity_id
_entity_poly.type
_entity_poly.pdbx_seq_one_letter_code
_entity_poly.pdbx_strand_id
1 'polypeptide(L)' 'SENKEGYIQGYTENYVRVKTPWNPHLANTLHLIKLTGIDTDGLVRFDWIKEPVFSV' A
#
# COMPACT_ATOMS: atom_id res chain seq x y z
N SER A 1 -9.46 1.30 -18.23
CA SER A 1 -9.21 -0.07 -17.76
C SER A 1 -8.03 -0.05 -16.80
N GLU A 2 -8.27 0.36 -15.56
CA GLU A 2 -7.21 0.66 -14.59
C GLU A 2 -7.16 -0.44 -13.53
N ASN A 3 -6.87 -1.67 -13.97
CA ASN A 3 -6.66 -2.77 -13.04
C ASN A 3 -5.27 -3.35 -13.30
N LYS A 4 -4.27 -2.76 -12.63
CA LYS A 4 -2.91 -3.29 -12.56
C LYS A 4 -2.91 -4.42 -11.53
N GLU A 5 -3.35 -5.60 -11.95
CA GLU A 5 -3.19 -6.86 -11.20
C GLU A 5 -3.84 -6.90 -9.79
N GLY A 6 -4.81 -6.03 -9.50
CA GLY A 6 -5.51 -6.02 -8.21
C GLY A 6 -4.72 -5.44 -7.04
N TYR A 7 -3.61 -4.72 -7.28
CA TYR A 7 -2.81 -4.06 -6.25
C TYR A 7 -2.66 -2.55 -6.50
N ILE A 8 -2.63 -1.77 -5.42
CA ILE A 8 -2.16 -0.38 -5.43
C ILE A 8 -0.73 -0.33 -4.89
N GLN A 9 0.10 0.50 -5.52
CA GLN A 9 1.49 0.70 -5.11
C GLN A 9 1.66 2.08 -4.46
N GLY A 10 2.53 2.14 -3.48
CA GLY A 10 2.89 3.38 -2.78
C GLY A 10 4.39 3.44 -2.50
N TYR A 11 4.82 4.56 -1.95
CA TYR A 11 6.19 4.79 -1.50
C TYR A 11 6.19 5.23 -0.04
N THR A 12 7.16 4.74 0.73
CA THR A 12 7.48 5.31 2.04
C THR A 12 8.41 6.52 1.90
N GLU A 13 8.64 7.25 2.99
CA GLU A 13 9.55 8.41 3.03
C GLU A 13 10.99 8.05 2.62
N ASN A 14 11.42 6.82 2.90
CA ASN A 14 12.74 6.31 2.50
C ASN A 14 12.73 5.70 1.09
N TYR A 15 11.73 6.03 0.26
CA TYR A 15 11.59 5.58 -1.12
C TYR A 15 11.46 4.06 -1.29
N VAL A 16 11.01 3.33 -0.27
CA VAL A 16 10.70 1.90 -0.38
C VAL A 16 9.37 1.74 -1.10
N ARG A 17 9.37 0.98 -2.20
CA ARG A 17 8.14 0.61 -2.92
C ARG A 17 7.36 -0.43 -2.15
N VAL A 18 6.09 -0.12 -1.88
CA VAL A 18 5.17 -1.01 -1.18
C VAL A 18 3.95 -1.33 -2.04
N LYS A 19 3.27 -2.45 -1.74
CA LYS A 19 2.02 -2.82 -2.39
C LYS A 19 0.98 -3.39 -1.41
N THR A 20 -0.28 -3.13 -1.71
CA THR A 20 -1.44 -3.65 -0.97
C THR A 20 -2.62 -3.86 -1.92
N PRO A 21 -3.61 -4.73 -1.62
CA PRO A 21 -4.75 -4.92 -2.50
C PRO A 21 -5.40 -3.59 -2.89
N TRP A 22 -5.85 -3.50 -4.15
CA TRP A 22 -6.40 -2.28 -4.71
C TRP A 22 -7.59 -1.79 -3.89
N ASN A 23 -7.51 -0.53 -3.45
CA ASN A 23 -8.62 0.17 -2.81
C ASN A 23 -8.53 1.66 -3.23
N PRO A 24 -9.55 2.20 -3.92
CA PRO A 24 -9.53 3.57 -4.41
C PRO A 24 -9.43 4.62 -3.29
N HIS A 25 -9.88 4.31 -2.08
CA HIS A 25 -9.80 5.22 -0.94
C HIS A 25 -8.38 5.39 -0.38
N LEU A 26 -7.41 4.58 -0.82
CA LEU A 26 -6.00 4.72 -0.50
C LEU A 26 -5.26 5.68 -1.46
N ALA A 27 -5.91 6.10 -2.55
CA ALA A 27 -5.29 7.00 -3.51
C ALA A 27 -5.14 8.40 -2.90
N ASN A 28 -3.95 8.99 -3.04
CA ASN A 28 -3.62 10.32 -2.53
C ASN A 28 -3.76 10.48 -1.01
N THR A 29 -3.58 9.40 -0.24
CA THR A 29 -3.57 9.41 1.22
C THR A 29 -2.23 8.97 1.79
N LEU A 30 -1.96 9.33 3.05
CA LEU A 30 -0.79 8.89 3.81
C LEU A 30 -1.25 8.05 5.01
N HIS A 31 -0.55 6.94 5.24
CA HIS A 31 -0.89 5.99 6.30
C HIS A 31 0.37 5.47 6.99
N LEU A 32 0.27 5.27 8.30
CA LEU A 32 1.33 4.65 9.08
C LEU A 32 1.26 3.13 8.92
N ILE A 33 2.35 2.57 8.42
CA ILE A 33 2.47 1.16 8.10
C ILE A 33 3.75 0.59 8.71
N LYS A 34 3.74 -0.71 8.99
CA LYS A 34 4.90 -1.48 9.42
C LYS A 34 5.31 -2.39 8.28
N LEU A 35 6.52 -2.19 7.74
CA LEU A 35 7.06 -3.05 6.69
C LEU A 35 7.27 -4.47 7.24
N THR A 36 6.83 -5.49 6.50
CA THR A 36 6.88 -6.89 6.94
C THR A 36 7.93 -7.69 6.18
N GLY A 37 7.93 -7.65 4.85
CA GLY A 37 8.85 -8.42 4.03
C GLY A 37 8.78 -8.08 2.55
N ILE A 38 9.76 -8.56 1.78
CA ILE A 38 9.82 -8.38 0.33
C ILE A 38 9.08 -9.54 -0.33
N ASP A 39 8.16 -9.23 -1.23
CA ASP A 39 7.42 -10.23 -2.02
C ASP A 39 8.24 -10.69 -3.24
N THR A 40 7.79 -11.72 -3.95
CA THR A 40 8.51 -12.35 -5.06
C THR A 40 8.76 -11.44 -6.26
N ASP A 41 8.01 -10.35 -6.38
CA ASP A 41 8.17 -9.30 -7.40
C ASP A 41 9.08 -8.15 -6.97
N GLY A 42 9.69 -8.23 -5.78
CA GLY A 42 10.58 -7.20 -5.23
C GLY A 42 9.85 -6.02 -4.58
N LEU A 43 8.52 -6.05 -4.46
CA LEU A 43 7.73 -5.04 -3.75
C LEU A 43 7.55 -5.43 -2.28
N VAL A 44 7.53 -4.42 -1.40
CA VAL A 44 7.47 -4.66 0.04
C VAL A 44 6.02 -4.73 0.52
N ARG A 45 5.72 -5.76 1.32
CA ARG A 45 4.46 -5.93 2.06
C ARG A 45 4.52 -5.18 3.39
N PHE A 46 3.34 -4.89 3.94
CA PHE A 46 3.23 -4.18 5.19
C PHE A 46 1.93 -4.50 5.92
N ASP A 47 1.93 -4.24 7.23
CA ASP A 47 0.75 -4.24 8.08
C ASP A 47 0.38 -2.80 8.45
N TRP A 48 -0.91 -2.53 8.61
CA TRP A 48 -1.38 -1.23 9.08
C TRP A 48 -1.07 -1.05 10.57
N ILE A 49 -0.44 0.06 10.94
CA ILE A 49 -0.29 0.41 12.38
C ILE A 49 -1.62 0.95 12.91
N LYS A 50 -2.32 1.71 12.08
CA LYS A 50 -3.71 2.16 12.29
C LYS A 50 -4.46 1.90 11.00
N GLU A 51 -5.55 1.14 11.08
CA GLU A 51 -6.36 0.87 9.91
C GLU A 51 -6.91 2.19 9.33
N PRO A 52 -6.85 2.37 8.01
CA PRO A 52 -7.47 3.50 7.34
C PRO A 52 -8.97 3.55 7.66
N VAL A 53 -9.44 4.66 8.23
CA VAL A 53 -10.87 4.91 8.38
C VAL A 53 -11.34 5.63 7.13
N PHE A 54 -12.19 4.96 6.35
CA PHE A 54 -12.82 5.56 5.18
C PHE A 54 -14.20 6.06 5.59
N SER A 55 -14.39 7.38 5.58
CA SER A 55 -15.73 7.96 5.73
C SER A 55 -16.52 7.63 4.45
N VAL A 56 -17.58 6.85 4.60
CA VAL A 56 -18.60 6.60 3.57
C VAL A 56 -19.42 7.85 3.29
#